data_AF-A0AAE3AGL7-F1
#
_entry.id   AF-A0AAE3AGL7-F1
#
_cell.length_a   1.000
_cell.length_b   1.000
_cell.length_c   1.000
_cell.angle_alpha   90.00
_cell.angle_beta   90.00
_cell.angle_gamma   90.00
#
_symmetry.space_group_name_H-M   'P 1'
#
loop_
_entity.id
_entity.type
_entity.pdbx_description
1 polymer ?
#
loop_
_entity_poly.entity_id
_entity_poly.type
_entity_poly.pdbx_seq_one_letter_code
_entity_poly.pdbx_strand_id
1 'polypeptide(L)'
;MAFGERLQEVRRRAGLTQEQFAAELKVSRQAVSKWESCRGYPEIEKILYICNRYQVSLDELFSQEVPREAPVQDAPKAPLPEKTLKTALSAFFANLAPREKWLGIGAVAVTLALALVLGLCLKGGSTDMMTLIWIAAMVIFGVVEAITVGLTSIWFVVGSVAGLIAAICGGPIWLQLALFFVVSIVCLAATRPLVKKLLHKDVTATNADRVLGQTARVTESIDNAVPTGAVYVGGMTWTARSESGQPIPRNAQVKIVRMEGVRLFVEPV
;
A
#
# COMPACT_ATOMS: atom_id res chain seq x y z
N MET A 1 -6.28 21.28 25.75
CA MET A 1 -7.63 20.76 26.00
C MET A 1 -7.84 19.57 25.09
N ALA A 2 -8.19 18.44 25.69
CA ALA A 2 -8.54 17.23 24.95
C ALA A 2 -9.87 17.43 24.19
N PHE A 3 -10.14 16.58 23.20
CA PHE A 3 -11.35 16.67 22.38
C PHE A 3 -12.64 16.78 23.22
N GLY A 4 -12.79 15.92 24.24
CA GLY A 4 -14.00 15.88 25.07
C GLY A 4 -14.25 17.16 25.86
N GLU A 5 -13.19 17.83 26.33
CA GLU A 5 -13.27 19.11 27.03
C GLU A 5 -13.74 20.22 26.08
N ARG A 6 -13.22 20.24 24.85
CA ARG A 6 -13.64 21.22 23.83
C ARG A 6 -15.07 20.98 23.39
N LEU A 7 -15.47 19.73 23.18
CA LEU A 7 -16.85 19.41 22.84
C LEU A 7 -17.81 19.86 23.96
N GLN A 8 -17.42 19.68 25.21
CA GLN A 8 -18.16 20.18 26.36
C GLN A 8 -18.24 21.73 26.37
N GLU A 9 -17.16 22.41 26.00
CA GLU A 9 -17.14 23.88 25.88
C GLU A 9 -18.08 24.37 24.77
N VAL A 10 -18.04 23.75 23.58
CA VAL A 10 -18.96 24.05 22.47
C VAL A 10 -20.42 23.93 22.92
N ARG A 11 -20.76 22.82 23.58
CA ARG A 11 -22.10 22.62 24.12
C ARG A 11 -22.48 23.68 25.15
N ARG A 12 -21.58 24.03 26.07
CA ARG A 12 -21.84 25.04 27.12
C ARG A 12 -21.99 26.44 26.54
N ARG A 13 -21.19 26.81 25.53
CA ARG A 13 -21.32 28.08 24.79
C ARG A 13 -22.66 28.19 24.07
N ALA A 14 -23.20 27.07 23.60
CA ALA A 14 -24.55 27.00 23.03
C ALA A 14 -25.68 26.98 24.09
N GLY A 15 -25.36 26.96 25.38
CA GLY A 15 -26.36 26.92 26.46
C GLY A 15 -27.10 25.59 26.60
N LEU A 16 -26.58 24.50 26.03
CA LEU A 16 -27.29 23.22 25.92
C LEU A 16 -26.91 22.26 27.05
N THR A 17 -27.88 21.49 27.54
CA THR A 17 -27.61 20.29 28.37
C THR A 17 -27.08 19.15 27.51
N GLN A 18 -26.45 18.13 28.12
CA GLN A 18 -26.02 16.94 27.37
C GLN A 18 -27.19 16.23 26.67
N GLU A 19 -28.39 16.28 27.24
CA GLU A 19 -29.60 15.68 26.66
C GLU A 19 -30.07 16.46 25.44
N GLN A 20 -30.10 17.80 25.52
CA GLN A 20 -30.47 18.65 24.40
C GLN A 20 -29.46 18.54 23.24
N PHE A 21 -28.16 18.54 23.55
CA PHE A 21 -27.10 18.36 22.57
C PHE A 21 -27.17 16.98 21.89
N ALA A 22 -27.48 15.93 22.66
CA ALA A 22 -27.69 14.60 22.13
C ALA A 22 -28.91 14.54 21.20
N ALA A 23 -30.01 15.22 21.56
CA ALA A 23 -31.21 15.30 20.74
C ALA A 23 -30.95 15.99 19.39
N GLU A 24 -30.21 17.11 19.37
CA GLU A 24 -29.82 17.81 18.13
C GLU A 24 -28.99 16.91 17.22
N LEU A 25 -28.07 16.13 17.80
CA LEU A 25 -27.22 15.19 17.09
C LEU A 25 -27.90 13.85 16.76
N LYS A 26 -29.14 13.64 17.20
CA LYS A 26 -29.89 12.38 17.08
C LYS A 26 -29.12 11.17 17.65
N VAL A 27 -28.55 11.34 18.84
CA VAL A 27 -27.83 10.29 19.58
C VAL A 27 -28.32 10.21 21.02
N SER A 28 -27.88 9.20 21.77
CA SER A 28 -28.22 9.09 23.19
C SER A 28 -27.38 10.04 24.05
N ARG A 29 -27.92 10.49 25.19
CA ARG A 29 -27.16 11.25 26.20
C ARG A 29 -25.87 10.53 26.62
N GLN A 30 -25.92 9.19 26.69
CA GLN A 30 -24.76 8.36 27.03
C GLN A 30 -23.64 8.48 26.00
N ALA A 31 -23.96 8.64 24.71
CA ALA A 31 -22.97 8.87 23.66
C ALA A 31 -22.25 10.21 23.89
N VAL A 32 -22.98 11.30 24.13
CA VAL A 32 -22.40 12.61 24.45
C VAL A 32 -21.53 12.55 25.70
N SER A 33 -21.98 11.87 26.76
CA SER A 33 -21.18 11.66 27.98
C SER A 33 -19.90 10.86 27.71
N LYS A 34 -19.96 9.84 26.84
CA LYS A 34 -18.79 9.07 26.40
C LYS A 34 -17.79 9.93 25.63
N TRP A 35 -18.27 10.83 24.77
CA TRP A 35 -17.43 11.75 24.00
C TRP A 35 -16.80 12.83 24.87
N GLU A 36 -17.57 13.48 25.74
CA GLU A 36 -17.06 14.50 26.68
C GLU A 36 -16.04 13.93 27.68
N SER A 37 -16.10 12.63 27.97
CA SER A 37 -15.14 11.92 28.82
C SER A 37 -13.97 11.27 28.06
N CYS A 38 -13.81 11.58 26.77
CA CYS A 38 -12.75 11.05 25.89
C CYS A 38 -12.71 9.51 25.81
N ARG A 39 -13.85 8.83 26.05
CA ARG A 39 -13.96 7.36 25.94
C ARG A 39 -14.37 6.90 24.54
N GLY A 40 -14.37 7.81 23.57
CA GLY A 40 -14.68 7.57 22.16
C GLY A 40 -14.99 8.89 21.46
N TYR A 41 -15.13 8.82 20.13
CA TYR A 41 -15.43 9.98 19.29
C TYR A 41 -16.82 9.85 18.67
N PRO A 42 -17.47 10.98 18.31
CA PRO A 42 -18.64 10.97 17.45
C PRO A 42 -18.27 10.45 16.06
N GLU A 43 -19.26 9.95 15.32
CA GLU A 43 -19.08 9.63 13.91
C GLU A 43 -18.71 10.89 13.12
N ILE A 44 -18.00 10.74 11.99
CA ILE A 44 -17.54 11.86 11.14
C ILE A 44 -18.70 12.79 10.78
N GLU A 45 -19.87 12.25 10.47
CA GLU A 45 -21.07 13.04 10.14
C GLU A 45 -21.48 13.98 11.29
N LYS A 46 -21.38 13.52 12.55
CA LYS A 46 -21.69 14.34 13.73
C LYS A 46 -20.63 15.41 13.96
N ILE A 47 -19.36 15.07 13.74
CA ILE A 47 -18.24 16.02 13.81
C ILE A 47 -18.46 17.17 12.81
N LEU A 48 -18.76 16.84 11.55
CA LEU A 48 -19.03 17.84 10.52
C LEU A 48 -20.28 18.67 10.84
N TYR A 49 -21.33 18.04 11.37
CA TYR A 49 -22.52 18.74 11.83
C TYR A 49 -22.19 19.74 12.95
N ILE A 50 -21.43 19.33 13.97
CA ILE A 50 -21.01 20.21 15.07
C ILE A 50 -20.20 21.39 14.54
N CYS A 51 -19.23 21.11 13.66
CA CYS A 51 -18.39 22.15 13.06
C CYS A 51 -19.24 23.22 12.35
N ASN A 52 -20.18 22.78 11.50
CA ASN A 52 -21.04 23.67 10.73
C ASN A 52 -22.06 24.40 11.62
N ARG A 53 -22.68 23.70 12.57
CA ARG A 53 -23.78 24.21 13.39
C ARG A 53 -23.34 25.21 14.45
N TYR A 54 -22.17 24.98 15.05
CA TYR A 54 -21.64 25.81 16.14
C TYR A 54 -20.42 26.64 15.71
N GLN A 55 -20.11 26.67 14.40
CA GLN A 55 -19.04 27.48 13.81
C GLN A 55 -17.67 27.23 14.46
N VAL A 56 -17.37 25.96 14.70
CA VAL A 56 -16.08 25.51 15.25
C VAL A 56 -15.32 24.77 14.18
N SER A 57 -14.03 25.06 14.03
CA SER A 57 -13.21 24.39 13.03
C SER A 57 -12.80 22.99 13.50
N LEU A 58 -12.51 22.09 12.54
CA LEU A 58 -12.01 20.76 12.86
C LEU A 58 -10.67 20.85 13.62
N ASP A 59 -9.78 21.76 13.21
CA ASP A 59 -8.52 22.02 13.93
C ASP A 59 -8.80 22.45 15.37
N GLU A 60 -9.77 23.33 15.59
CA GLU A 60 -10.15 23.75 16.94
C GLU A 60 -10.70 22.59 17.77
N LEU A 61 -11.47 21.66 17.21
CA LEU A 61 -11.94 20.48 17.95
C LEU A 61 -10.80 19.50 18.33
N PHE A 62 -9.74 19.43 17.53
CA PHE A 62 -8.70 18.38 17.62
C PHE A 62 -7.26 18.88 17.88
N SER A 63 -7.06 20.16 18.22
CA SER A 63 -5.71 20.80 18.18
C SER A 63 -4.65 20.24 19.14
N GLN A 64 -4.94 19.23 19.96
CA GLN A 64 -3.95 18.53 20.81
C GLN A 64 -3.87 17.01 20.59
N GLU A 65 -4.71 16.43 19.72
CA GLU A 65 -4.64 14.99 19.40
C GLU A 65 -3.73 14.71 18.20
N VAL A 66 -3.38 15.74 17.44
CA VAL A 66 -2.32 15.68 16.43
C VAL A 66 -1.06 16.29 17.07
N PRO A 67 -0.05 15.48 17.45
CA PRO A 67 1.24 16.04 17.80
C PRO A 67 1.70 16.91 16.63
N ARG A 68 1.97 18.21 16.88
CA ARG A 68 2.80 18.97 15.93
C ARG A 68 4.07 18.15 15.77
N GLU A 69 4.31 17.64 14.57
CA GLU A 69 5.60 17.06 14.23
C GLU A 69 6.65 18.03 14.76
N ALA A 70 7.46 17.58 15.72
CA ALA A 70 8.68 18.31 16.04
C ALA A 70 9.37 18.54 14.69
N PRO A 71 9.91 19.75 14.42
CA PRO A 71 10.62 20.00 13.18
C PRO A 71 11.56 18.84 12.98
N VAL A 72 11.40 18.12 11.87
CA VAL A 72 12.30 17.05 11.49
C VAL A 72 13.67 17.69 11.54
N GLN A 73 14.47 17.38 12.57
CA GLN A 73 15.88 17.73 12.55
C GLN A 73 16.39 16.99 11.32
N ASP A 74 16.84 17.75 10.32
CA ASP A 74 17.44 17.22 9.11
C ASP A 74 18.65 16.38 9.53
N ALA A 75 18.43 15.10 9.83
CA ALA A 75 19.47 14.11 9.81
C ALA A 75 20.12 14.25 8.42
N PRO A 76 21.45 14.39 8.32
CA PRO A 76 22.09 14.62 7.04
C PRO A 76 21.59 13.56 6.07
N LYS A 77 20.85 13.97 5.03
CA LYS A 77 20.43 13.06 3.97
C LYS A 77 21.72 12.54 3.38
N ALA A 78 22.08 11.30 3.73
CA ALA A 78 23.20 10.62 3.11
C ALA A 78 23.02 10.79 1.59
N PRO A 79 24.03 11.27 0.86
CA PRO A 79 23.92 11.47 -0.57
C PRO A 79 23.36 10.19 -1.18
N LEU A 80 22.21 10.30 -1.86
CA LEU A 80 21.66 9.17 -2.59
C LEU A 80 22.80 8.69 -3.50
N PRO A 81 23.26 7.42 -3.38
CA PRO A 81 24.32 6.94 -4.24
C PRO A 81 23.81 7.14 -5.65
N GLU A 82 24.53 7.92 -6.46
CA GLU A 82 24.25 8.04 -7.89
C GLU A 82 24.44 6.64 -8.47
N LYS A 83 23.35 5.87 -8.48
CA LYS A 83 23.38 4.48 -8.91
C LYS A 83 23.66 4.52 -10.41
N THR A 84 24.92 4.32 -10.76
CA THR A 84 25.34 4.10 -12.14
C THR A 84 24.48 2.97 -12.71
N LEU A 85 24.02 3.11 -13.95
CA LEU A 85 23.11 2.18 -14.61
C LEU A 85 23.49 0.71 -14.41
N LYS A 86 24.80 0.41 -14.45
CA LYS A 86 25.35 -0.94 -14.21
C LYS A 86 25.09 -1.47 -12.79
N THR A 87 25.24 -0.62 -11.78
CA THR A 87 25.00 -0.93 -10.37
C THR A 87 23.50 -1.06 -10.08
N ALA A 88 22.67 -0.27 -10.74
CA ALA A 88 21.22 -0.41 -10.69
C ALA A 88 20.76 -1.72 -11.36
N LEU A 89 21.35 -2.07 -12.50
CA LEU A 89 21.05 -3.31 -13.23
C LEU A 89 21.49 -4.54 -12.41
N SER A 90 22.71 -4.54 -11.88
CA SER A 90 23.25 -5.66 -11.10
C SER A 90 22.47 -5.85 -9.79
N ALA A 91 22.13 -4.77 -9.10
CA ALA A 91 21.29 -4.83 -7.91
C ALA A 91 19.87 -5.33 -8.24
N PHE A 92 19.32 -4.96 -9.40
CA PHE A 92 18.02 -5.46 -9.86
C PHE A 92 18.04 -6.97 -10.10
N PHE A 93 19.04 -7.49 -10.82
CA PHE A 93 19.19 -8.93 -11.07
C PHE A 93 19.53 -9.73 -9.81
N ALA A 94 20.27 -9.14 -8.86
CA ALA A 94 20.60 -9.77 -7.59
C ALA A 94 19.35 -9.97 -6.71
N ASN A 95 18.45 -8.98 -6.67
CA ASN A 95 17.27 -8.94 -5.79
C ASN A 95 16.01 -9.63 -6.31
N LEU A 96 16.02 -10.17 -7.53
CA LEU A 96 14.91 -11.02 -7.99
C LEU A 96 14.91 -12.32 -7.18
N ALA A 97 13.73 -12.82 -6.76
CA ALA A 97 13.63 -14.09 -6.06
C ALA A 97 14.18 -15.24 -6.93
N PRO A 98 14.82 -16.29 -6.38
CA PRO A 98 15.41 -17.38 -7.17
C PRO A 98 14.44 -17.99 -8.20
N ARG A 99 13.15 -18.08 -7.85
CA ARG A 99 12.06 -18.59 -8.71
C ARG A 99 11.74 -17.66 -9.89
N GLU A 100 11.87 -16.34 -9.72
CA GLU A 100 11.67 -15.34 -10.78
C GLU A 100 12.86 -15.27 -11.75
N LYS A 101 14.09 -15.58 -11.28
CA LYS A 101 15.29 -15.65 -12.15
C LYS A 101 15.14 -16.73 -13.22
N TRP A 102 14.65 -17.91 -12.84
CA TRP A 102 14.42 -19.02 -13.79
C TRP A 102 13.22 -18.78 -14.70
N LEU A 103 12.18 -18.08 -14.24
CA LEU A 103 11.05 -17.66 -15.08
C LEU A 103 11.48 -16.62 -16.14
N GLY A 104 12.28 -15.62 -15.76
CA GLY A 104 12.79 -14.60 -16.68
C GLY A 104 13.79 -15.13 -17.70
N ILE A 105 14.75 -15.96 -17.24
CA ILE A 105 15.73 -16.62 -18.13
C ILE A 105 15.01 -17.62 -19.06
N GLY A 106 14.04 -18.38 -18.54
CA GLY A 106 13.20 -19.28 -19.33
C GLY A 106 12.40 -18.55 -20.39
N ALA A 107 11.78 -17.42 -20.05
CA ALA A 107 11.05 -16.59 -21.02
C ALA A 107 11.97 -16.06 -22.13
N VAL A 108 13.15 -15.52 -21.79
CA VAL A 108 14.13 -15.03 -22.78
C VAL A 108 14.63 -16.16 -23.68
N ALA A 109 14.96 -17.33 -23.10
CA ALA A 109 15.42 -18.49 -23.85
C ALA A 109 14.34 -19.03 -24.81
N VAL A 110 13.08 -19.11 -24.36
CA VAL A 110 11.93 -19.49 -25.20
C VAL A 110 11.73 -18.48 -26.32
N THR A 111 11.87 -17.18 -26.04
CA THR A 111 11.71 -16.12 -27.05
C THR A 111 12.81 -16.18 -28.11
N LEU A 112 14.06 -16.41 -27.69
CA LEU A 112 15.21 -16.56 -28.60
C LEU A 112 15.11 -17.86 -29.43
N ALA A 113 14.67 -18.96 -28.82
CA ALA A 113 14.45 -20.23 -29.53
C ALA A 113 13.30 -20.11 -30.54
N LEU A 114 12.21 -19.43 -30.18
CA LEU A 114 11.09 -19.19 -31.08
C LEU A 114 11.49 -18.28 -32.25
N ALA A 115 12.29 -17.24 -32.00
CA ALA A 115 12.81 -16.38 -33.07
C ALA A 115 13.81 -17.10 -33.97
N LEU A 116 14.60 -18.04 -33.42
CA LEU A 116 15.46 -18.91 -34.22
C LEU A 116 14.61 -19.82 -35.12
N VAL A 117 13.56 -20.45 -34.59
CA VAL A 117 12.63 -21.28 -35.37
C VAL A 117 11.93 -20.46 -36.44
N LEU A 118 11.41 -19.28 -36.10
CA LEU A 118 10.79 -18.35 -37.05
C LEU A 118 11.80 -17.91 -38.13
N GLY A 119 13.03 -17.53 -37.74
CA GLY A 119 14.08 -17.13 -38.68
C GLY A 119 14.53 -18.26 -39.61
N LEU A 120 14.55 -19.51 -39.13
CA LEU A 120 14.84 -20.70 -39.94
C LEU A 120 13.69 -21.04 -40.89
N CYS A 121 12.43 -20.91 -40.44
CA CYS A 121 11.24 -21.14 -41.28
C CYS A 121 11.02 -20.04 -42.33
N LEU A 122 11.43 -18.81 -42.04
CA LEU A 122 11.34 -17.67 -42.97
C LEU A 122 12.47 -17.65 -44.01
N LYS A 123 13.58 -18.37 -43.77
CA LYS A 123 14.75 -18.37 -44.66
C LYS A 123 14.43 -19.10 -45.97
N GLY A 124 14.21 -18.32 -47.03
CA GLY A 124 13.91 -18.82 -48.38
C GLY A 124 12.42 -18.88 -48.72
N GLY A 125 11.56 -18.28 -47.90
CA GLY A 125 10.10 -18.27 -48.11
C GLY A 125 9.57 -17.18 -49.04
N SER A 126 8.38 -17.40 -49.62
CA SER A 126 7.60 -16.34 -50.30
C SER A 126 6.98 -15.38 -49.28
N THR A 127 6.68 -14.15 -49.70
CA THR A 127 6.05 -13.11 -48.87
C THR A 127 4.74 -13.59 -48.21
N ASP A 128 3.99 -14.45 -48.91
CA ASP A 128 2.76 -15.06 -48.39
C ASP A 128 3.03 -16.01 -47.21
N MET A 129 4.09 -16.82 -47.31
CA MET A 129 4.49 -17.70 -46.21
C MET A 129 4.95 -16.90 -44.99
N MET A 130 5.66 -15.78 -45.19
CA MET A 130 6.07 -14.90 -44.10
C MET A 130 4.87 -14.28 -43.37
N THR A 131 3.89 -13.83 -44.14
CA THR A 131 2.64 -13.26 -43.62
C THR A 131 1.84 -14.28 -42.80
N LEU A 132 1.70 -15.51 -43.31
CA LEU A 132 1.02 -16.60 -42.59
C LEU A 132 1.72 -16.95 -41.27
N ILE A 133 3.06 -16.95 -41.25
CA ILE A 133 3.85 -17.23 -40.05
C ILE A 133 3.58 -16.18 -38.96
N TRP A 134 3.51 -14.89 -39.30
CA TRP A 134 3.24 -13.85 -38.31
C TRP A 134 1.80 -13.91 -37.77
N ILE A 135 0.83 -14.23 -38.63
CA ILE A 135 -0.56 -14.45 -38.20
C ILE A 135 -0.64 -15.65 -37.24
N ALA A 136 0.02 -16.77 -37.58
CA ALA A 136 0.08 -17.93 -36.71
C ALA A 136 0.74 -17.62 -35.36
N ALA A 137 1.82 -16.83 -35.36
CA ALA A 137 2.48 -16.39 -34.13
C ALA A 137 1.53 -15.59 -33.22
N MET A 138 0.74 -14.66 -33.77
CA MET A 138 -0.27 -13.90 -32.99
C MET A 138 -1.28 -14.83 -32.31
N VAL A 139 -1.81 -15.82 -33.05
CA VAL A 139 -2.78 -16.78 -32.51
C VAL A 139 -2.14 -17.61 -31.39
N ILE A 140 -0.93 -18.13 -31.61
CA ILE A 140 -0.21 -18.95 -30.61
C ILE A 140 0.03 -18.14 -29.32
N PHE A 141 0.54 -16.91 -29.43
CA PHE A 141 0.76 -16.07 -28.25
C PHE A 141 -0.54 -15.69 -27.55
N GLY A 142 -1.62 -15.43 -28.29
CA GLY A 142 -2.94 -15.17 -27.71
C GLY A 142 -3.48 -16.38 -26.93
N VAL A 143 -3.32 -17.60 -27.46
CA VAL A 143 -3.73 -18.84 -26.78
C VAL A 143 -2.89 -19.09 -25.54
N VAL A 144 -1.56 -18.94 -25.63
CA VAL A 144 -0.66 -19.09 -24.47
C VAL A 144 -1.03 -18.09 -23.37
N GLU A 145 -1.36 -16.86 -23.73
CA GLU A 145 -1.80 -15.85 -22.77
C GLU A 145 -3.11 -16.24 -22.09
N ALA A 146 -4.08 -16.73 -22.87
CA ALA A 146 -5.37 -17.16 -22.33
C ALA A 146 -5.23 -18.33 -21.34
N ILE A 147 -4.26 -19.22 -21.55
CA ILE A 147 -3.98 -20.35 -20.64
C ILE A 147 -3.21 -19.87 -19.39
N THR A 148 -2.22 -19.01 -19.57
CA THR A 148 -1.28 -18.65 -18.51
C THR A 148 -1.75 -17.49 -17.62
N VAL A 149 -2.65 -16.64 -18.13
CA VAL A 149 -3.12 -15.39 -17.47
C VAL A 149 -1.92 -14.57 -16.94
N GLY A 150 -0.81 -14.61 -17.67
CA GLY A 150 0.50 -14.19 -17.19
C GLY A 150 0.87 -12.75 -17.51
N LEU A 151 0.10 -12.05 -18.35
CA LEU A 151 0.37 -10.71 -18.90
C LEU A 151 1.73 -10.60 -19.61
N THR A 152 2.30 -11.71 -20.08
CA THR A 152 3.64 -11.75 -20.68
C THR A 152 3.58 -12.02 -22.17
N SER A 153 2.82 -13.04 -22.57
CA SER A 153 2.64 -13.44 -23.97
C SER A 153 1.88 -12.40 -24.80
N ILE A 154 1.00 -11.62 -24.18
CA ILE A 154 0.23 -10.57 -24.87
C ILE A 154 1.12 -9.53 -25.58
N TRP A 155 2.29 -9.22 -25.05
CA TRP A 155 3.21 -8.25 -25.65
C TRP A 155 3.95 -8.80 -26.86
N PHE A 156 4.06 -10.13 -26.97
CA PHE A 156 4.54 -10.78 -28.19
C PHE A 156 3.49 -10.80 -29.30
N VAL A 157 2.19 -10.70 -28.98
CA VAL A 157 1.15 -10.43 -30.00
C VAL A 157 1.40 -9.08 -30.67
N VAL A 158 1.67 -8.03 -29.87
CA VAL A 158 1.96 -6.67 -30.39
C VAL A 158 3.24 -6.66 -31.22
N GLY A 159 4.28 -7.37 -30.78
CA GLY A 159 5.50 -7.56 -31.57
C GLY A 159 5.24 -8.29 -32.89
N SER A 160 4.41 -9.34 -32.88
CA SER A 160 4.06 -10.11 -34.09
C SER A 160 3.29 -9.26 -35.10
N VAL A 161 2.45 -8.34 -34.63
CA VAL A 161 1.81 -7.33 -35.49
C VAL A 161 2.85 -6.42 -36.17
N ALA A 162 3.89 -6.00 -35.45
CA ALA A 162 4.95 -5.18 -36.03
C ALA A 162 5.76 -5.96 -37.09
N GLY A 163 6.08 -7.24 -36.82
CA GLY A 163 6.71 -8.14 -37.79
C GLY A 163 5.83 -8.37 -39.03
N LEU A 164 4.52 -8.55 -38.83
CA LEU A 164 3.52 -8.69 -39.90
C LEU A 164 3.47 -7.45 -40.80
N ILE A 165 3.43 -6.24 -40.22
CA ILE A 165 3.43 -4.98 -40.98
C ILE A 165 4.69 -4.91 -41.85
N ALA A 166 5.85 -5.24 -41.29
CA ALA A 166 7.09 -5.26 -42.04
C ALA A 166 7.09 -6.30 -43.17
N ALA A 167 6.48 -7.47 -42.97
CA ALA A 167 6.32 -8.49 -44.00
C ALA A 167 5.41 -8.02 -45.14
N ILE A 168 4.26 -7.40 -44.82
CA ILE A 168 3.31 -6.83 -45.80
C ILE A 168 3.98 -5.72 -46.63
N CYS A 169 4.84 -4.91 -46.01
CA CYS A 169 5.62 -3.89 -46.70
C CYS A 169 6.79 -4.44 -47.53
N GLY A 170 6.98 -5.76 -47.61
CA GLY A 170 8.08 -6.39 -48.34
C GLY A 170 9.45 -6.22 -47.67
N GLY A 171 9.47 -5.92 -46.36
CA GLY A 171 10.68 -5.74 -45.59
C GLY A 171 11.49 -7.05 -45.44
N PRO A 172 12.83 -6.98 -45.38
CA PRO A 172 13.67 -8.15 -45.23
C PRO A 172 13.46 -8.83 -43.86
N ILE A 173 13.73 -10.14 -43.79
CA ILE A 173 13.49 -10.96 -42.59
C ILE A 173 14.15 -10.38 -41.33
N TRP A 174 15.37 -9.86 -41.45
CA TRP A 174 16.08 -9.26 -40.31
C TRP A 174 15.34 -8.05 -39.73
N LEU A 175 14.66 -7.27 -40.58
CA LEU A 175 13.88 -6.10 -40.16
C LEU A 175 12.60 -6.54 -39.44
N GLN A 176 11.92 -7.56 -39.97
CA GLN A 176 10.72 -8.13 -39.34
C GLN A 176 11.04 -8.65 -37.93
N LEU A 177 12.14 -9.40 -37.78
CA LEU A 177 12.59 -9.92 -36.48
C LEU A 177 13.04 -8.79 -35.55
N ALA A 178 13.77 -7.80 -36.05
CA ALA A 178 14.18 -6.65 -35.25
C ALA A 178 12.97 -5.88 -34.70
N LEU A 179 11.96 -5.61 -35.54
CA LEU A 179 10.74 -4.93 -35.14
C LEU A 179 9.94 -5.72 -34.11
N PHE A 180 9.80 -7.04 -34.30
CA PHE A 180 9.18 -7.92 -33.32
C PHE A 180 9.81 -7.77 -31.94
N PHE A 181 11.13 -7.91 -31.84
CA PHE A 181 11.84 -7.84 -30.56
C PHE A 181 11.79 -6.46 -29.92
N VAL A 182 12.06 -5.41 -30.70
CA VAL A 182 12.07 -4.04 -30.19
C VAL A 182 10.70 -3.67 -29.63
N VAL A 183 9.63 -3.94 -30.38
CA VAL A 183 8.26 -3.62 -29.94
C VAL A 183 7.87 -4.42 -28.71
N SER A 184 8.12 -5.74 -28.68
CA SER A 184 7.79 -6.56 -27.51
C SER A 184 8.57 -6.17 -26.26
N ILE A 185 9.87 -5.87 -26.37
CA ILE A 185 10.69 -5.44 -25.23
C ILE A 185 10.22 -4.09 -24.70
N VAL A 186 9.93 -3.13 -25.59
CA VAL A 186 9.44 -1.80 -25.22
C VAL A 186 8.08 -1.92 -24.50
N CYS A 187 7.15 -2.70 -25.04
CA CYS A 187 5.86 -2.95 -24.41
C CYS A 187 6.01 -3.58 -23.01
N LEU A 188 6.80 -4.65 -22.88
CA LEU A 188 7.08 -5.30 -21.60
C LEU A 188 7.73 -4.34 -20.58
N ALA A 189 8.71 -3.55 -21.02
CA ALA A 189 9.39 -2.59 -20.17
C ALA A 189 8.43 -1.47 -19.70
N ALA A 190 7.50 -1.04 -20.56
CA ALA A 190 6.48 -0.04 -20.25
C ALA A 190 5.37 -0.59 -19.34
N THR A 191 5.12 -1.90 -19.32
CA THR A 191 4.10 -2.51 -18.45
C THR A 191 4.37 -2.26 -16.98
N ARG A 192 5.63 -2.37 -16.53
CA ARG A 192 5.99 -2.24 -15.11
C ARG A 192 5.70 -0.85 -14.51
N PRO A 193 6.15 0.28 -15.10
CA PRO A 193 5.84 1.60 -14.56
C PRO A 193 4.34 1.90 -14.65
N LEU A 194 3.65 1.44 -15.70
CA LEU A 194 2.21 1.66 -15.88
C LEU A 194 1.40 0.89 -14.83
N VAL A 195 1.68 -0.40 -14.63
CA VAL A 195 1.02 -1.21 -13.59
C VAL A 195 1.29 -0.62 -12.22
N LYS A 196 2.53 -0.22 -11.89
CA LYS A 196 2.80 0.45 -10.62
C LYS A 196 1.98 1.74 -10.48
N LYS A 197 1.93 2.58 -11.51
CA LYS A 197 1.18 3.84 -11.49
C LYS A 197 -0.31 3.62 -11.26
N LEU A 198 -0.89 2.61 -11.91
CA LEU A 198 -2.32 2.27 -11.83
C LEU A 198 -2.67 1.43 -10.60
N LEU A 199 -1.71 0.71 -10.04
CA LEU A 199 -1.86 -0.18 -8.89
C LEU A 199 -1.18 0.40 -7.64
N HIS A 200 -1.09 1.72 -7.52
CA HIS A 200 -0.88 2.36 -6.21
C HIS A 200 -2.15 2.20 -5.40
N LYS A 201 -2.30 1.02 -4.78
CA LYS A 201 -3.07 0.95 -3.55
C LYS A 201 -2.16 1.57 -2.51
N ASP A 202 -2.49 2.77 -2.06
CA ASP A 202 -1.87 3.36 -0.88
C ASP A 202 -2.10 2.40 0.29
N VAL A 203 -1.16 1.48 0.50
CA VAL A 203 -1.04 0.77 1.76
C VAL A 203 -0.46 1.81 2.70
N THR A 204 -1.36 2.65 3.21
CA THR A 204 -1.08 3.47 4.37
C THR A 204 -0.72 2.50 5.48
N ALA A 205 0.55 2.52 5.90
CA ALA A 205 0.93 1.99 7.19
C ALA A 205 0.07 2.75 8.21
N THR A 206 -1.01 2.12 8.66
CA THR A 206 -1.84 2.65 9.74
C THR A 206 -0.89 2.97 10.87
N ASN A 207 -0.92 4.19 11.37
CA ASN A 207 0.01 4.86 12.29
C ASN A 207 0.18 4.16 13.68
N ALA A 208 0.13 2.83 13.74
CA ALA A 208 0.22 1.99 14.91
C ALA A 208 1.65 2.02 15.50
N ASP A 209 2.69 2.16 14.67
CA ASP A 209 4.07 2.27 15.14
C ASP A 209 4.34 3.53 15.98
N ARG A 210 3.47 4.56 15.92
CA ARG A 210 3.61 5.81 16.69
C ARG A 210 3.44 5.63 18.19
N VAL A 211 2.81 4.54 18.65
CA VAL A 211 2.61 4.28 20.08
C VAL A 211 3.82 3.59 20.72
N LEU A 212 4.77 3.08 19.92
CA LEU A 212 6.00 2.46 20.43
C LEU A 212 6.84 3.49 21.20
N GLY A 213 7.30 3.11 22.39
CA GLY A 213 8.08 3.96 23.28
C GLY A 213 7.27 4.95 24.11
N GLN A 214 5.97 5.13 23.84
CA GLN A 214 5.11 6.01 24.64
C GLN A 214 4.70 5.37 25.96
N THR A 215 4.33 6.22 26.92
CA THR A 215 3.71 5.83 28.18
C THR A 215 2.20 5.78 28.02
N ALA A 216 1.58 4.73 28.54
CA ALA A 216 0.15 4.48 28.47
C ALA A 216 -0.41 4.16 29.86
N ARG A 217 -1.70 4.46 30.06
CA ARG A 217 -2.39 4.10 31.31
C ARG A 217 -3.10 2.76 31.15
N VAL A 218 -2.89 1.85 32.08
CA VAL A 218 -3.59 0.56 32.14
C VAL A 218 -5.07 0.80 32.46
N THR A 219 -5.96 0.45 31.53
CA THR A 219 -7.42 0.59 31.70
C THR A 219 -8.08 -0.67 32.24
N GLU A 220 -7.47 -1.82 32.01
CA GLU A 220 -7.87 -3.14 32.49
C GLU A 220 -6.61 -3.87 32.94
N SER A 221 -6.65 -4.54 34.10
CA SER A 221 -5.50 -5.25 34.66
C SER A 221 -4.90 -6.23 33.66
N ILE A 222 -3.60 -6.13 33.46
CA ILE A 222 -2.87 -6.97 32.52
C ILE A 222 -2.39 -8.21 33.27
N ASP A 223 -2.77 -9.36 32.76
CA ASP A 223 -2.25 -10.66 33.17
C ASP A 223 -1.94 -11.41 31.86
N ASN A 224 -0.85 -12.17 31.82
CA ASN A 224 -0.53 -12.99 30.64
C ASN A 224 -1.11 -14.41 30.77
N ALA A 225 -1.34 -14.89 31.99
CA ALA A 225 -1.94 -16.20 32.26
C ALA A 225 -3.45 -16.19 32.03
N VAL A 226 -4.09 -15.03 32.28
CA VAL A 226 -5.49 -14.75 31.93
C VAL A 226 -5.48 -13.83 30.72
N PRO A 227 -6.27 -14.06 29.65
CA PRO A 227 -6.20 -13.24 28.42
C PRO A 227 -6.78 -11.81 28.56
N THR A 228 -6.65 -11.18 29.72
CA THR A 228 -7.13 -9.82 30.05
C THR A 228 -6.02 -8.79 29.91
N GLY A 229 -6.39 -7.53 29.73
CA GLY A 229 -5.44 -6.42 29.74
C GLY A 229 -5.60 -5.46 28.58
N ALA A 230 -5.68 -4.19 28.93
CA ALA A 230 -5.82 -3.10 27.96
C ALA A 230 -5.16 -1.82 28.47
N VAL A 231 -4.63 -1.03 27.55
CA VAL A 231 -4.01 0.28 27.81
C VAL A 231 -4.64 1.34 26.93
N TYR A 232 -4.68 2.58 27.42
CA TYR A 232 -5.14 3.73 26.65
C TYR A 232 -3.96 4.60 26.24
N VAL A 233 -3.74 4.74 24.92
CA VAL A 233 -2.64 5.49 24.31
C VAL A 233 -3.09 6.08 22.98
N GLY A 234 -2.72 7.34 22.71
CA GLY A 234 -3.05 8.01 21.44
C GLY A 234 -4.56 8.08 21.13
N GLY A 235 -5.40 8.26 22.16
CA GLY A 235 -6.86 8.37 22.00
C GLY A 235 -7.61 7.03 21.86
N MET A 236 -6.89 5.90 21.85
CA MET A 236 -7.45 4.58 21.59
C MET A 236 -7.10 3.58 22.71
N THR A 237 -8.01 2.63 22.97
CA THR A 237 -7.74 1.49 23.86
C THR A 237 -7.15 0.34 23.04
N TRP A 238 -5.98 -0.13 23.45
CA TRP A 238 -5.25 -1.23 22.84
C TRP A 238 -5.22 -2.43 23.79
N THR A 239 -5.30 -3.64 23.24
CA THR A 239 -5.03 -4.85 24.01
C THR A 239 -3.56 -4.89 24.42
N ALA A 240 -3.27 -5.16 25.68
CA ALA A 240 -1.92 -5.12 26.22
C ALA A 240 -1.53 -6.42 26.94
N ARG A 241 -0.23 -6.72 26.91
CA ARG A 241 0.42 -7.83 27.61
C ARG A 241 1.67 -7.34 28.30
N SER A 242 2.01 -7.96 29.42
CA SER A 242 3.22 -7.64 30.16
C SER A 242 4.42 -8.25 29.45
N GLU A 243 5.44 -7.46 29.12
CA GLU A 243 6.66 -7.98 28.50
C GLU A 243 7.44 -8.88 29.46
N SER A 244 7.48 -8.52 30.74
CA SER A 244 8.13 -9.30 31.80
C SER A 244 7.30 -10.50 32.28
N GLY A 245 6.05 -10.62 31.83
CA GLY A 245 5.11 -11.65 32.27
C GLY A 245 4.47 -11.41 33.64
N GLN A 246 4.88 -10.38 34.38
CA GLN A 246 4.27 -10.05 35.67
C GLN A 246 2.93 -9.32 35.52
N PRO A 247 1.94 -9.57 36.40
CA PRO A 247 0.65 -8.90 36.34
C PRO A 247 0.79 -7.42 36.67
N ILE A 248 0.07 -6.57 35.92
CA ILE A 248 0.10 -5.11 36.07
C ILE A 248 -1.30 -4.62 36.46
N PRO A 249 -1.46 -3.92 37.60
CA PRO A 249 -2.76 -3.49 38.09
C PRO A 249 -3.36 -2.37 37.23
N ARG A 250 -4.68 -2.27 37.27
CA ARG A 250 -5.43 -1.17 36.64
C ARG A 250 -4.96 0.18 37.17
N ASN A 251 -4.94 1.19 36.31
CA ASN A 251 -4.46 2.56 36.54
C ASN A 251 -2.93 2.73 36.67
N ALA A 252 -2.14 1.65 36.59
CA ALA A 252 -0.69 1.77 36.50
C ALA A 252 -0.28 2.50 35.20
N GLN A 253 0.89 3.16 35.24
CA GLN A 253 1.56 3.65 34.03
C GLN A 253 2.53 2.60 33.51
N VAL A 254 2.50 2.39 32.20
CA VAL A 254 3.34 1.41 31.53
C VAL A 254 3.96 2.02 30.29
N LYS A 255 5.17 1.62 29.94
CA LYS A 255 5.84 2.00 28.70
C LYS A 255 5.64 0.92 27.66
N ILE A 256 5.31 1.32 26.43
CA ILE A 256 5.13 0.40 25.31
C ILE A 256 6.49 0.06 24.72
N VAL A 257 6.87 -1.22 24.80
CA VAL A 257 8.19 -1.70 24.37
C VAL A 257 8.15 -2.18 22.93
N ARG A 258 7.13 -2.98 22.58
CA ARG A 258 6.97 -3.56 21.24
C ARG A 258 5.50 -3.85 20.92
N MET A 259 5.23 -4.11 19.66
CA MET A 259 3.91 -4.42 19.13
C MET A 259 3.96 -5.72 18.33
N GLU A 260 2.97 -6.59 18.53
CA GLU A 260 2.72 -7.76 17.66
C GLU A 260 1.26 -7.74 17.20
N GLY A 261 1.04 -7.44 15.92
CA GLY A 261 -0.29 -7.26 15.37
C GLY A 261 -1.02 -6.10 16.06
N VAL A 262 -2.12 -6.38 16.76
CA VAL A 262 -2.93 -5.40 17.50
C VAL A 262 -2.61 -5.37 19.01
N ARG A 263 -1.63 -6.16 19.46
CA ARG A 263 -1.28 -6.31 20.87
C ARG A 263 -0.03 -5.50 21.18
N LEU A 264 -0.11 -4.71 22.25
CA LEU A 264 1.03 -3.98 22.80
C LEU A 264 1.68 -4.79 23.91
N PHE A 265 2.99 -4.86 23.90
CA PHE A 265 3.78 -5.37 25.01
C PHE A 265 4.34 -4.21 25.80
N VAL A 266 4.08 -4.23 27.11
CA VAL A 266 4.29 -3.08 27.98
C VAL A 266 5.03 -3.49 29.25
N GLU A 267 5.80 -2.56 29.80
CA GLU A 267 6.51 -2.70 31.08
C GLU A 267 6.08 -1.61 32.05
N PRO A 268 5.97 -1.89 33.36
CA PRO A 268 5.74 -0.87 34.37
C PRO A 268 6.81 0.24 34.32
N VAL A 269 6.38 1.48 34.52
CA VAL A 269 7.28 2.65 34.69
C VAL A 269 7.52 2.92 36.17
#